data_AF-A0A2I0GNM8-F1
#
_entry.id   AF-A0A2I0GNM8-F1
#
_cell.length_a   1.000
_cell.length_b   1.000
_cell.length_c   1.000
_cell.angle_alpha   90.00
_cell.angle_beta   90.00
_cell.angle_gamma   90.00
#
_symmetry.space_group_name_H-M   'P 1'
#
loop_
_entity.id
_entity.type
_entity.pdbx_description
1 polymer ?
#
loop_
_entity_poly.entity_id
_entity_poly.type
_entity_poly.pdbx_seq_one_letter_code
_entity_poly.pdbx_strand_id
1 'polypeptide(L)'
;MRSEAEIFDDLAKLCNSKGYLHAIAYFCFRDNVISVNDEVRKEDILKQYGDDRLLRTEISTLIGLACLSALDLTVPHHDEIEKYINKTESLLHELHESMNPAVEDMFKLDEKNQLVQDFNPFQQGVFLREPIFYGGESAYDFQYRDLSRLKYKSDEDWIINNKGYSIDELFEVVNAVRSLQLDKMNQALPEMLKKHPGDWTYLDAHIFSVEEVVLKLKSSFEIATVRKIIESFVSNENYSFSALDDFNQKNAFPIIQIYEDQYILFQSYSLFEALYESPFFWFINDKNYRNQAMTNRGKFTEEFSAARLSLVFENSRVFPNV
;
A
#
# COMPACT_ATOMS: atom_id res chain seq x y z
N MET A 1 13.86 18.04 -20.49
CA MET A 1 13.24 17.27 -19.41
C MET A 1 14.21 16.16 -19.04
N ARG A 2 14.44 15.89 -17.75
CA ARG A 2 15.26 14.76 -17.33
C ARG A 2 14.53 13.45 -17.62
N SER A 3 15.27 12.35 -17.76
CA SER A 3 14.65 11.04 -17.91
C SER A 3 14.05 10.55 -16.60
N GLU A 4 13.00 9.74 -16.67
CA GLU A 4 12.38 9.12 -15.49
C GLU A 4 13.40 8.37 -14.63
N ALA A 5 14.34 7.64 -15.24
CA ALA A 5 15.37 6.89 -14.54
C ALA A 5 16.27 7.81 -13.70
N GLU A 6 16.69 8.95 -14.25
CA GLU A 6 17.51 9.93 -13.52
C GLU A 6 16.76 10.53 -12.33
N ILE A 7 15.46 10.78 -12.47
CA ILE A 7 14.61 11.34 -11.41
C ILE A 7 14.38 10.28 -10.32
N PHE A 8 14.09 9.04 -10.73
CA PHE A 8 13.92 7.89 -9.83
C PHE A 8 15.20 7.60 -9.03
N ASP A 9 16.38 7.65 -9.66
CA ASP A 9 17.66 7.49 -8.98
C ASP A 9 17.91 8.60 -7.94
N ASP A 10 17.47 9.82 -8.20
CA ASP A 10 17.59 10.92 -7.24
C ASP A 10 16.59 10.79 -6.09
N LEU A 11 15.36 10.32 -6.36
CA LEU A 11 14.41 9.92 -5.31
C LEU A 11 15.02 8.79 -4.47
N ALA A 12 15.67 7.80 -5.08
CA ALA A 12 16.31 6.71 -4.38
C ALA A 12 17.42 7.23 -3.45
N LYS A 13 18.32 8.09 -3.93
CA LYS A 13 19.37 8.71 -3.11
C LYS A 13 18.78 9.52 -1.95
N LEU A 14 17.72 10.28 -2.21
CA LEU A 14 17.03 11.06 -1.18
C LEU A 14 16.40 10.15 -0.13
N CYS A 15 15.70 9.09 -0.55
CA CYS A 15 15.03 8.14 0.36
C CYS A 15 16.00 7.36 1.26
N ASN A 16 17.25 7.20 0.82
CA ASN A 16 18.33 6.57 1.59
C ASN A 16 19.13 7.58 2.45
N SER A 17 18.68 8.83 2.54
CA SER A 17 19.28 9.82 3.43
C SER A 17 18.90 9.56 4.89
N LYS A 18 19.77 9.97 5.82
CA LYS A 18 19.57 9.77 7.27
C LYS A 18 18.26 10.38 7.75
N GLY A 19 17.48 9.60 8.48
CA GLY A 19 16.18 9.96 9.02
C GLY A 19 15.12 10.33 7.97
N TYR A 20 15.27 9.91 6.71
CA TYR A 20 14.26 10.19 5.68
C TYR A 20 12.88 9.58 5.99
N LEU A 21 12.83 8.50 6.78
CA LEU A 21 11.58 7.87 7.24
C LEU A 21 10.65 8.86 7.97
N HIS A 22 11.20 9.92 8.57
CA HIS A 22 10.42 10.98 9.19
C HIS A 22 9.64 11.81 8.15
N ALA A 23 10.18 12.01 6.95
CA ALA A 23 9.47 12.64 5.84
C ALA A 23 8.32 11.75 5.34
N ILE A 24 8.55 10.43 5.20
CA ILE A 24 7.48 9.48 4.85
C ILE A 24 6.36 9.51 5.88
N ALA A 25 6.69 9.48 7.17
CA ALA A 25 5.71 9.56 8.25
C ALA A 25 4.91 10.89 8.20
N TYR A 26 5.57 11.99 7.87
CA TYR A 26 4.92 13.29 7.66
C TYR A 26 3.94 13.24 6.49
N PHE A 27 4.35 12.72 5.32
CA PHE A 27 3.45 12.57 4.17
C PHE A 27 2.25 11.68 4.51
N CYS A 28 2.48 10.56 5.20
CA CYS A 28 1.40 9.69 5.64
C CYS A 28 0.39 10.41 6.55
N PHE A 29 0.88 11.24 7.47
CA PHE A 29 0.02 12.05 8.34
C PHE A 29 -0.73 13.13 7.55
N ARG A 30 0.00 13.98 6.80
CA ARG A 30 -0.56 15.12 6.07
C ARG A 30 -1.58 14.67 5.02
N ASP A 31 -1.26 13.62 4.28
CA ASP A 31 -1.98 13.24 3.07
C ASP A 31 -2.96 12.08 3.29
N ASN A 32 -2.97 11.40 4.44
CA ASN A 32 -3.92 10.31 4.67
C ASN A 32 -4.72 10.44 5.96
N VAL A 33 -4.56 11.53 6.71
CA VAL A 33 -5.35 11.81 7.93
C VAL A 33 -6.27 13.01 7.68
N ILE A 34 -7.55 12.81 7.97
CA ILE A 34 -8.54 13.89 7.98
C ILE A 34 -8.64 14.38 9.42
N SER A 35 -8.22 15.62 9.66
CA SER A 35 -8.46 16.28 10.95
C SER A 35 -9.92 16.69 11.03
N VAL A 36 -10.63 16.10 11.99
CA VAL A 36 -12.03 16.38 12.28
C VAL A 36 -12.10 16.92 13.69
N ASN A 37 -12.93 17.95 13.90
CA ASN A 37 -13.28 18.40 15.25
C ASN A 37 -14.35 17.46 15.82
N ASP A 38 -15.52 17.97 16.21
CA ASP A 38 -16.59 17.14 16.78
C ASP A 38 -17.42 16.39 15.70
N GLU A 39 -17.59 16.99 14.52
CA GLU A 39 -18.39 16.44 13.42
C GLU A 39 -17.63 16.55 12.11
N VAL A 40 -17.75 15.52 11.26
CA VAL A 40 -17.17 15.51 9.91
C VAL A 40 -17.92 16.50 9.05
N ARG A 41 -17.21 17.51 8.51
CA ARG A 41 -17.79 18.46 7.55
C ARG A 41 -17.29 18.20 6.15
N LYS A 42 -18.04 18.68 5.16
CA LYS A 42 -17.67 18.58 3.74
C LYS A 42 -16.30 19.22 3.50
N GLU A 43 -16.04 20.35 4.14
CA GLU A 43 -14.78 21.09 4.00
C GLU A 43 -13.57 20.30 4.51
N ASP A 44 -13.76 19.42 5.49
CA ASP A 44 -12.68 18.55 6.00
C ASP A 44 -12.30 17.48 4.97
N ILE A 45 -13.28 16.98 4.22
CA ILE A 45 -13.09 16.00 3.16
C ILE A 45 -12.53 16.67 1.89
N LEU A 46 -12.99 17.88 1.54
CA LEU A 46 -12.55 18.56 0.32
C LEU A 46 -11.05 18.86 0.30
N LYS A 47 -10.42 19.05 1.47
CA LYS A 47 -8.97 19.23 1.60
C LYS A 47 -8.17 18.02 1.08
N GLN A 48 -8.79 16.85 0.97
CA GLN A 48 -8.14 15.62 0.49
C GLN A 48 -8.04 15.54 -1.06
N TYR A 49 -8.63 16.50 -1.77
CA TYR A 49 -8.60 16.59 -3.24
C TYR A 49 -7.67 17.71 -3.75
N GLY A 50 -6.74 18.19 -2.92
CA GLY A 50 -5.75 19.19 -3.34
C GLY A 50 -4.64 18.55 -4.18
N ASP A 51 -4.13 19.30 -5.16
CA ASP A 51 -3.06 18.86 -6.06
C ASP A 51 -1.70 18.73 -5.36
N ASP A 52 -1.55 19.32 -4.17
CA ASP A 52 -0.32 19.29 -3.35
C ASP A 52 -0.16 18.00 -2.52
N ARG A 53 -1.14 17.09 -2.60
CA ARG A 53 -1.21 15.85 -1.81
C ARG A 53 -0.50 14.72 -2.54
N LEU A 54 0.36 13.97 -1.84
CA LEU A 54 0.93 12.76 -2.42
C LEU A 54 -0.11 11.63 -2.49
N LEU A 55 -0.12 10.94 -3.62
CA LEU A 55 -0.92 9.74 -3.82
C LEU A 55 -0.32 8.55 -3.06
N ARG A 56 -1.14 7.52 -2.83
CA ARG A 56 -0.65 6.30 -2.17
C ARG A 56 0.45 5.62 -2.96
N THR A 57 0.37 5.60 -4.29
CA THR A 57 1.38 4.99 -5.18
C THR A 57 2.73 5.71 -5.08
N GLU A 58 2.71 7.03 -4.95
CA GLU A 58 3.91 7.83 -4.69
C GLU A 58 4.49 7.52 -3.31
N ILE A 59 3.68 7.53 -2.26
CA ILE A 59 4.14 7.17 -0.90
C ILE A 59 4.68 5.73 -0.86
N SER A 60 4.01 4.77 -1.50
CA SER A 60 4.49 3.40 -1.66
C SER A 60 5.85 3.34 -2.36
N THR A 61 6.05 4.17 -3.40
CA THR A 61 7.32 4.29 -4.10
C THR A 61 8.42 4.78 -3.15
N LEU A 62 8.15 5.81 -2.35
CA LEU A 62 9.09 6.30 -1.34
C LEU A 62 9.41 5.24 -0.28
N ILE A 63 8.41 4.50 0.20
CA ILE A 63 8.60 3.40 1.16
C ILE A 63 9.48 2.31 0.55
N GLY A 64 9.23 1.96 -0.70
CA GLY A 64 10.04 1.00 -1.44
C GLY A 64 11.49 1.47 -1.51
N LEU A 65 11.73 2.67 -2.05
CA LEU A 65 13.07 3.24 -2.19
C LEU A 65 13.84 3.36 -0.86
N ALA A 66 13.16 3.73 0.24
CA ALA A 66 13.75 3.83 1.57
C ALA A 66 14.18 2.46 2.13
N CYS A 67 13.56 1.37 1.67
CA CYS A 67 13.89 0.01 2.09
C CYS A 67 15.01 -0.65 1.27
N LEU A 68 15.64 0.07 0.32
CA LEU A 68 16.79 -0.43 -0.44
C LEU A 68 18.09 -0.47 0.39
N SER A 69 18.14 0.22 1.52
CA SER A 69 19.28 0.22 2.43
C SER A 69 18.86 0.08 3.89
N ALA A 70 19.83 0.07 4.79
CA ALA A 70 19.57 -0.01 6.22
C ALA A 70 18.77 1.21 6.69
N LEU A 71 17.70 0.97 7.44
CA LEU A 71 16.80 2.01 7.93
C LEU A 71 17.49 2.85 9.01
N ASP A 72 17.26 4.17 8.96
CA ASP A 72 17.71 5.12 9.97
C ASP A 72 16.52 5.83 10.61
N LEU A 73 16.34 5.60 11.91
CA LEU A 73 15.25 6.16 12.73
C LEU A 73 15.70 7.41 13.50
N THR A 74 16.89 7.93 13.22
CA THR A 74 17.42 9.13 13.86
C THR A 74 16.58 10.34 13.46
N VAL A 75 15.99 11.04 14.44
CA VAL A 75 15.21 12.26 14.19
C VAL A 75 16.14 13.35 13.62
N PRO A 76 15.95 13.80 12.36
CA PRO A 76 16.74 14.89 11.81
C PRO A 76 16.36 16.23 12.43
N HIS A 77 17.22 17.24 12.25
CA HIS A 77 16.83 18.61 12.52
C HIS A 77 15.66 19.02 11.62
N HIS A 78 14.76 19.88 12.12
CA HIS A 78 13.56 20.30 11.39
C HIS A 78 13.87 20.80 9.97
N ASP A 79 14.90 21.65 9.83
CA ASP A 79 15.34 22.18 8.53
C ASP A 79 15.75 21.09 7.52
N GLU A 80 16.24 19.94 8.00
CA GLU A 80 16.58 18.81 7.13
C GLU A 80 15.32 18.05 6.69
N ILE A 81 14.35 17.86 7.58
CA ILE A 81 13.05 17.26 7.22
C ILE A 81 12.34 18.14 6.18
N GLU A 82 12.34 19.45 6.35
CA GLU A 82 11.75 20.39 5.39
C GLU A 82 12.44 20.32 4.01
N LYS A 83 13.77 20.18 3.98
CA LYS A 83 14.50 19.95 2.72
C LYS A 83 14.10 18.62 2.06
N TYR A 84 13.95 17.55 2.83
CA TYR A 84 13.48 16.26 2.31
C TYR A 84 12.09 16.40 1.70
N ILE A 85 11.15 17.03 2.41
CA ILE A 85 9.78 17.23 1.95
C ILE A 85 9.76 17.98 0.62
N ASN A 86 10.35 19.18 0.58
CA ASN A 86 10.36 20.03 -0.61
C ASN A 86 11.05 19.35 -1.81
N LYS A 87 12.14 18.61 -1.55
CA LYS A 87 12.86 17.92 -2.62
C LYS A 87 12.10 16.71 -3.14
N THR A 88 11.43 15.96 -2.28
CA THR A 88 10.56 14.84 -2.66
C THR A 88 9.42 15.31 -3.54
N GLU A 89 8.70 16.35 -3.14
CA GLU A 89 7.59 16.90 -3.93
C GLU A 89 8.06 17.42 -5.29
N SER A 90 9.17 18.16 -5.31
CA SER A 90 9.76 18.63 -6.57
C SER A 90 10.16 17.47 -7.49
N LEU A 91 10.70 16.38 -6.97
CA LEU A 91 11.10 15.22 -7.77
C LEU A 91 9.91 14.39 -8.23
N LEU A 92 8.88 14.22 -7.41
CA LEU A 92 7.66 13.51 -7.79
C LEU A 92 6.85 14.29 -8.84
N HIS A 93 6.79 15.62 -8.72
CA HIS A 93 6.22 16.46 -9.76
C HIS A 93 7.03 16.38 -11.07
N GLU A 94 8.38 16.42 -10.99
CA GLU A 94 9.22 16.23 -12.17
C GLU A 94 9.02 14.84 -12.80
N LEU A 95 8.83 13.80 -11.97
CA LEU A 95 8.57 12.44 -12.40
C LEU A 95 7.23 12.34 -13.13
N HIS A 96 6.17 12.94 -12.58
CA HIS A 96 4.85 13.02 -13.22
C HIS A 96 4.95 13.65 -14.61
N GLU A 97 5.56 14.82 -14.70
CA GLU A 97 5.75 15.54 -15.97
C GLU A 97 6.58 14.73 -16.97
N SER A 98 7.55 13.95 -16.50
CA SER A 98 8.39 13.11 -17.36
C SER A 98 7.67 11.91 -17.99
N MET A 99 6.52 11.50 -17.43
CA MET A 99 5.68 10.45 -18.03
C MET A 99 4.80 10.95 -19.18
N ASN A 100 4.68 12.28 -19.35
CA ASN A 100 3.87 12.82 -20.43
C ASN A 100 4.46 12.39 -21.79
N PRO A 101 3.72 11.63 -22.60
CA PRO A 101 4.21 11.18 -23.91
C PRO A 101 4.51 12.37 -24.81
N ALA A 102 5.47 12.22 -25.73
CA ALA A 102 5.74 13.28 -26.69
C ALA A 102 4.52 13.48 -27.60
N VAL A 103 4.28 14.72 -28.03
CA VAL A 103 3.19 15.03 -28.99
C VAL A 103 3.35 14.21 -30.28
N GLU A 104 4.59 13.88 -30.65
CA GLU A 104 4.91 13.03 -31.79
C GLU A 104 4.34 11.60 -31.63
N ASP A 105 4.28 11.07 -30.42
CA ASP A 105 3.72 9.73 -30.13
C ASP A 105 2.19 9.70 -30.28
N MET A 106 1.53 10.87 -30.28
CA MET A 106 0.08 10.98 -30.49
C MET A 106 -0.34 10.75 -31.94
N PHE A 107 0.62 10.75 -32.87
CA PHE A 107 0.35 10.61 -34.29
C PHE A 107 1.21 9.52 -34.90
N LYS A 108 0.70 8.87 -35.95
CA LYS A 108 1.49 7.95 -36.77
C LYS A 108 1.45 8.41 -38.21
N LEU A 109 2.63 8.49 -38.82
CA LEU A 109 2.79 8.76 -40.24
C LEU A 109 2.99 7.45 -41.01
N ASP A 110 2.43 7.37 -42.22
CA ASP A 110 2.69 6.29 -43.17
C ASP A 110 4.01 6.52 -43.95
N GLU A 111 4.35 5.60 -44.86
CA GLU A 111 5.57 5.69 -45.70
C GLU A 111 5.60 6.93 -46.63
N LYS A 112 4.47 7.64 -46.78
CA LYS A 112 4.34 8.85 -47.59
C LYS A 112 4.24 10.12 -46.73
N ASN A 113 4.55 10.03 -45.43
CA ASN A 113 4.40 11.11 -44.45
C ASN A 113 2.95 11.61 -44.31
N GLN A 114 1.94 10.75 -44.47
CA GLN A 114 0.53 11.08 -44.21
C GLN A 114 0.06 10.50 -42.88
N LEU A 115 -0.81 11.23 -42.18
CA LEU A 115 -1.42 10.77 -40.93
C LEU A 115 -2.25 9.50 -41.16
N VAL A 116 -1.96 8.46 -40.38
CA VAL A 116 -2.75 7.23 -40.33
C VAL A 116 -4.07 7.51 -39.60
N GLN A 117 -5.19 7.47 -40.32
CA GLN A 117 -6.51 7.87 -39.81
C GLN A 117 -7.03 6.99 -38.66
N ASP A 118 -6.75 5.69 -38.69
CA ASP A 118 -7.22 4.73 -37.67
C ASP A 118 -6.20 4.52 -36.53
N PHE A 119 -5.20 5.39 -36.42
CA PHE A 119 -4.20 5.29 -35.37
C PHE A 119 -4.79 5.70 -34.02
N ASN A 120 -4.78 4.78 -33.05
CA ASN A 120 -5.19 5.03 -31.68
C ASN A 120 -3.95 5.04 -30.75
N PRO A 121 -3.51 6.20 -30.23
CA PRO A 121 -2.33 6.29 -29.36
C PRO A 121 -2.52 5.53 -28.04
N PHE A 122 -3.75 5.35 -27.56
CA PHE A 122 -4.05 4.63 -26.31
C PHE A 122 -3.85 3.11 -26.41
N GLN A 123 -3.48 2.58 -27.58
CA GLN A 123 -3.01 1.20 -27.73
C GLN A 123 -1.51 1.06 -27.42
N GLN A 124 -0.79 2.16 -27.23
CA GLN A 124 0.63 2.13 -26.88
C GLN A 124 0.81 2.24 -25.37
N GLY A 125 1.73 1.43 -24.83
CA GLY A 125 2.04 1.41 -23.40
C GLY A 125 2.45 2.77 -22.85
N VAL A 126 3.14 3.62 -23.64
CA VAL A 126 3.59 4.95 -23.21
C VAL A 126 2.44 5.85 -22.74
N PHE A 127 1.26 5.77 -23.36
CA PHE A 127 0.06 6.53 -22.97
C PHE A 127 -0.70 5.92 -21.79
N LEU A 128 -0.32 4.72 -21.35
CA LEU A 128 -0.99 4.00 -20.25
C LEU A 128 -0.21 4.10 -18.93
N ARG A 129 1.07 4.49 -18.94
CA ARG A 129 1.92 4.50 -17.75
C ARG A 129 1.43 5.49 -16.69
N GLU A 130 1.26 6.76 -17.08
CA GLU A 130 0.74 7.81 -16.22
C GLU A 130 -0.63 7.46 -15.61
N PRO A 131 -1.67 7.09 -16.39
CA PRO A 131 -2.99 6.84 -15.82
C PRO A 131 -3.06 5.56 -14.99
N ILE A 132 -2.16 4.60 -15.20
CA ILE A 132 -2.04 3.41 -14.33
C ILE A 132 -1.41 3.80 -13.00
N PHE A 133 -0.35 4.61 -13.01
CA PHE A 133 0.39 4.97 -11.79
C PHE A 133 -0.34 6.02 -10.93
N TYR A 134 -0.92 7.03 -11.56
CA TYR A 134 -1.69 8.11 -10.93
C TYR A 134 -3.19 7.82 -10.88
N GLY A 135 -3.61 6.61 -11.27
CA GLY A 135 -4.98 6.15 -11.18
C GLY A 135 -5.48 6.06 -9.73
N GLY A 136 -6.80 6.20 -9.55
CA GLY A 136 -7.43 6.06 -8.24
C GLY A 136 -7.33 4.64 -7.68
N GLU A 137 -7.58 4.49 -6.38
CA GLU A 137 -7.55 3.19 -5.71
C GLU A 137 -8.58 2.20 -6.27
N SER A 138 -8.20 0.92 -6.37
CA SER A 138 -9.07 -0.13 -6.92
C SER A 138 -10.26 -0.45 -6.00
N ALA A 139 -10.08 -0.35 -4.70
CA ALA A 139 -11.09 -0.64 -3.69
C ALA A 139 -10.81 0.12 -2.39
N TYR A 140 -11.84 0.26 -1.55
CA TYR A 140 -11.68 0.72 -0.18
C TYR A 140 -11.08 -0.37 0.72
N ASP A 141 -10.37 0.05 1.75
CA ASP A 141 -9.72 -0.84 2.74
C ASP A 141 -10.67 -1.85 3.39
N PHE A 142 -11.91 -1.44 3.73
CA PHE A 142 -12.92 -2.33 4.29
C PHE A 142 -13.38 -3.38 3.29
N GLN A 143 -13.36 -3.08 1.98
CA GLN A 143 -13.69 -4.07 0.94
C GLN A 143 -12.60 -5.14 0.88
N TYR A 144 -11.32 -4.75 0.89
CA TYR A 144 -10.23 -5.71 0.96
C TYR A 144 -10.32 -6.58 2.22
N ARG A 145 -10.56 -5.98 3.39
CA ARG A 145 -10.78 -6.70 4.65
C ARG A 145 -11.93 -7.70 4.57
N ASP A 146 -13.11 -7.27 4.13
CA ASP A 146 -14.31 -8.11 4.19
C ASP A 146 -14.28 -9.21 3.11
N LEU A 147 -13.77 -8.90 1.93
CA LEU A 147 -13.71 -9.84 0.81
C LEU A 147 -12.60 -10.87 0.96
N SER A 148 -11.47 -10.53 1.58
CA SER A 148 -10.36 -11.48 1.76
C SER A 148 -10.77 -12.66 2.65
N ARG A 149 -11.62 -12.43 3.66
CA ARG A 149 -12.14 -13.50 4.53
C ARG A 149 -13.00 -14.49 3.75
N LEU A 150 -13.80 -13.99 2.83
CA LEU A 150 -14.62 -14.82 1.94
C LEU A 150 -13.77 -15.53 0.88
N LYS A 151 -12.83 -14.81 0.28
CA LYS A 151 -11.92 -15.27 -0.78
C LYS A 151 -11.12 -16.50 -0.34
N TYR A 152 -10.60 -16.48 0.87
CA TYR A 152 -9.68 -17.49 1.36
C TYR A 152 -10.30 -18.54 2.27
N LYS A 153 -11.60 -18.48 2.52
CA LYS A 153 -12.29 -19.44 3.41
C LYS A 153 -12.05 -20.91 3.03
N SER A 154 -11.95 -21.20 1.73
CA SER A 154 -11.72 -22.57 1.24
C SER A 154 -10.24 -23.01 1.32
N ASP A 155 -9.34 -22.10 1.71
CA ASP A 155 -7.91 -22.32 1.85
C ASP A 155 -7.46 -22.39 3.32
N GLU A 156 -8.41 -22.37 4.27
CA GLU A 156 -8.12 -22.32 5.72
C GLU A 156 -7.22 -23.46 6.19
N ASP A 157 -7.53 -24.70 5.80
CA ASP A 157 -6.72 -25.87 6.15
C ASP A 157 -5.26 -25.71 5.69
N TRP A 158 -5.05 -25.10 4.52
CA TRP A 158 -3.70 -24.86 4.04
C TRP A 158 -2.99 -23.81 4.91
N ILE A 159 -3.67 -22.73 5.28
CA ILE A 159 -3.10 -21.67 6.13
C ILE A 159 -2.75 -22.24 7.50
N ILE A 160 -3.63 -23.01 8.13
CA ILE A 160 -3.36 -23.63 9.44
C ILE A 160 -2.13 -24.53 9.36
N ASN A 161 -2.06 -25.41 8.36
CA ASN A 161 -0.98 -26.38 8.24
C ASN A 161 0.38 -25.75 7.87
N ASN A 162 0.39 -24.65 7.10
CA ASN A 162 1.63 -24.06 6.58
C ASN A 162 2.08 -22.79 7.32
N LYS A 163 1.15 -22.06 7.95
CA LYS A 163 1.41 -20.80 8.65
C LYS A 163 1.19 -20.91 10.15
N GLY A 164 0.42 -21.88 10.61
CA GLY A 164 0.22 -22.17 12.04
C GLY A 164 -0.76 -21.23 12.73
N TYR A 165 -1.68 -20.63 11.98
CA TYR A 165 -2.79 -19.82 12.47
C TYR A 165 -4.01 -19.98 11.54
N SER A 166 -5.20 -19.72 12.05
CA SER A 166 -6.46 -19.73 11.31
C SER A 166 -6.68 -18.43 10.54
N ILE A 167 -7.65 -18.44 9.63
CA ILE A 167 -8.06 -17.24 8.89
C ILE A 167 -8.61 -16.20 9.85
N ASP A 168 -9.46 -16.61 10.80
CA ASP A 168 -10.07 -15.69 11.74
C ASP A 168 -9.02 -15.00 12.63
N GLU A 169 -8.01 -15.74 13.09
CA GLU A 169 -6.86 -15.15 13.81
C GLU A 169 -6.10 -14.12 12.98
N LEU A 170 -5.82 -14.44 11.70
CA LEU A 170 -5.21 -13.50 10.75
C LEU A 170 -6.00 -12.19 10.65
N PHE A 171 -7.32 -12.27 10.52
CA PHE A 171 -8.19 -11.10 10.44
C PHE A 171 -8.24 -10.28 11.73
N GLU A 172 -8.32 -10.94 12.88
CA GLU A 172 -8.33 -10.26 14.18
C GLU A 172 -7.02 -9.49 14.40
N VAL A 173 -5.87 -10.10 14.12
CA VAL A 173 -4.57 -9.45 14.28
C VAL A 173 -4.41 -8.26 13.33
N VAL A 174 -4.72 -8.41 12.03
CA VAL A 174 -4.60 -7.29 11.08
C VAL A 174 -5.52 -6.11 11.46
N ASN A 175 -6.74 -6.39 11.93
CA ASN A 175 -7.63 -5.35 12.43
C ASN A 175 -7.12 -4.70 13.72
N ALA A 176 -6.49 -5.47 14.61
CA ALA A 176 -5.87 -4.95 15.82
C ALA A 176 -4.70 -4.00 15.49
N VAL A 177 -3.85 -4.35 14.51
CA VAL A 177 -2.79 -3.46 14.01
C VAL A 177 -3.37 -2.14 13.51
N ARG A 178 -4.39 -2.18 12.63
CA ARG A 178 -5.07 -0.96 12.14
C ARG A 178 -5.63 -0.13 13.30
N SER A 179 -6.32 -0.77 14.25
CA SER A 179 -6.94 -0.06 15.36
C SER A 179 -5.90 0.56 16.29
N LEU A 180 -4.78 -0.11 16.53
CA LEU A 180 -3.66 0.42 17.31
C LEU A 180 -3.06 1.64 16.61
N GLN A 181 -2.82 1.58 15.31
CA GLN A 181 -2.30 2.72 14.55
C GLN A 181 -3.25 3.91 14.58
N LEU A 182 -4.56 3.69 14.48
CA LEU A 182 -5.54 4.78 14.59
C LEU A 182 -5.48 5.45 15.96
N ASP A 183 -5.38 4.67 17.04
CA ASP A 183 -5.23 5.23 18.40
C ASP A 183 -3.94 6.05 18.52
N LYS A 184 -2.82 5.51 18.03
CA LYS A 184 -1.52 6.22 18.03
C LYS A 184 -1.58 7.49 17.20
N MET A 185 -2.25 7.47 16.05
CA MET A 185 -2.36 8.63 15.17
C MET A 185 -3.21 9.75 15.78
N ASN A 186 -4.31 9.40 16.47
CA ASN A 186 -5.11 10.35 17.22
C ASN A 186 -4.33 11.00 18.37
N GLN A 187 -3.34 10.30 18.92
CA GLN A 187 -2.47 10.80 19.99
C GLN A 187 -1.19 11.47 19.46
N ALA A 188 -0.84 11.29 18.18
CA ALA A 188 0.44 11.71 17.62
C ALA A 188 0.70 13.21 17.79
N LEU A 189 -0.24 14.05 17.37
CA LEU A 189 -0.10 15.51 17.49
C LEU A 189 -0.09 15.98 18.96
N PRO A 190 -1.06 15.59 19.82
CA PRO A 190 -1.03 15.95 21.23
C PRO A 190 0.26 15.53 21.97
N GLU A 191 0.77 14.32 21.73
CA GLU A 191 1.99 13.84 22.38
C GLU A 191 3.24 14.51 21.81
N MET A 192 3.29 14.77 20.50
CA MET A 192 4.39 15.49 19.86
C MET A 192 4.54 16.91 20.43
N LEU A 193 3.43 17.63 20.64
CA LEU A 193 3.44 18.98 21.20
C LEU A 193 3.94 19.05 22.65
N LYS A 194 4.02 17.92 23.38
CA LYS A 194 4.62 17.86 24.71
C LYS A 194 6.15 17.73 24.69
N LYS A 195 6.72 17.31 23.55
CA LYS A 195 8.17 17.14 23.36
C LYS A 195 8.82 18.48 22.96
N HIS A 196 10.15 18.54 23.07
CA HIS A 196 10.91 19.67 22.54
C HIS A 196 10.72 19.75 21.01
N PRO A 197 10.63 20.95 20.39
CA PRO A 197 10.43 21.08 18.94
C PRO A 197 11.45 20.35 18.06
N GLY A 198 12.68 20.18 18.55
CA GLY A 198 13.72 19.40 17.87
C GLY A 198 13.45 17.89 17.82
N ASP A 199 12.51 17.37 18.62
CA ASP A 199 12.14 15.96 18.69
C ASP A 199 10.77 15.69 18.03
N TRP A 200 10.22 16.66 17.30
CA TRP A 200 8.92 16.53 16.65
C TRP A 200 8.97 15.52 15.51
N THR A 201 8.09 14.52 15.56
CA THR A 201 8.03 13.43 14.60
C THR A 201 6.67 12.74 14.62
N TYR A 202 6.20 12.32 13.44
CA TYR A 202 5.05 11.44 13.28
C TYR A 202 5.45 9.95 13.16
N LEU A 203 6.74 9.63 13.11
CA LEU A 203 7.23 8.27 12.90
C LEU A 203 6.77 7.31 14.02
N ASP A 204 6.75 7.78 15.27
CA ASP A 204 6.33 6.98 16.43
C ASP A 204 4.90 6.41 16.28
N ALA A 205 4.01 7.13 15.58
CA ALA A 205 2.64 6.67 15.36
C ALA A 205 2.53 5.48 14.39
N HIS A 206 3.58 5.25 13.60
CA HIS A 206 3.67 4.17 12.62
C HIS A 206 4.43 2.95 13.15
N ILE A 207 5.16 3.09 14.26
CA ILE A 207 5.87 2.01 14.93
C ILE A 207 4.93 1.27 15.88
N PHE A 208 4.99 -0.05 15.92
CA PHE A 208 4.26 -0.89 16.87
C PHE A 208 5.05 -2.14 17.27
N SER A 209 4.73 -2.70 18.44
CA SER A 209 5.25 -4.00 18.88
C SER A 209 4.20 -5.11 18.87
N VAL A 210 4.65 -6.37 18.93
CA VAL A 210 3.76 -7.54 19.05
C VAL A 210 2.91 -7.44 20.32
N GLU A 211 3.51 -7.00 21.43
CA GLU A 211 2.84 -6.84 22.73
C GLU A 211 1.72 -5.81 22.64
N GLU A 212 1.94 -4.67 21.98
CA GLU A 212 0.91 -3.65 21.80
C GLU A 212 -0.28 -4.19 21.00
N VAL A 213 -0.02 -5.02 19.99
CA VAL A 213 -1.07 -5.68 19.21
C VAL A 213 -1.84 -6.68 20.07
N VAL A 214 -1.15 -7.49 20.88
CA VAL A 214 -1.77 -8.42 21.82
C VAL A 214 -2.68 -7.69 22.82
N LEU A 215 -2.22 -6.56 23.37
CA LEU A 215 -3.01 -5.75 24.29
C LEU A 215 -4.27 -5.14 23.63
N LYS A 216 -4.26 -4.99 22.30
CA LYS A 216 -5.40 -4.48 21.54
C LYS A 216 -6.43 -5.55 21.21
N LEU A 217 -6.04 -6.83 21.22
CA LEU A 217 -6.92 -7.95 20.95
C LEU A 217 -7.88 -8.18 22.13
N LYS A 218 -9.13 -8.52 21.80
CA LYS A 218 -10.17 -8.81 22.81
C LYS A 218 -10.02 -10.21 23.42
N SER A 219 -9.44 -11.13 22.65
CA SER A 219 -9.23 -12.52 23.04
C SER A 219 -7.78 -12.73 23.46
N SER A 220 -7.53 -13.76 24.27
CA SER A 220 -6.17 -14.13 24.65
C SER A 220 -5.49 -14.85 23.49
N PHE A 221 -4.66 -14.11 22.74
CA PHE A 221 -3.77 -14.67 21.72
C PHE A 221 -2.39 -14.96 22.33
N GLU A 222 -1.75 -16.02 21.87
CA GLU A 222 -0.34 -16.25 22.16
C GLU A 222 0.52 -15.25 21.36
N ILE A 223 1.53 -14.64 22.01
CA ILE A 223 2.48 -13.71 21.37
C ILE A 223 3.10 -14.34 20.12
N ALA A 224 3.43 -15.63 20.17
CA ALA A 224 4.01 -16.36 19.05
C ALA A 224 3.08 -16.42 17.82
N THR A 225 1.76 -16.55 18.03
CA THR A 225 0.77 -16.55 16.95
C THR A 225 0.65 -15.17 16.32
N VAL A 226 0.55 -14.12 17.14
CA VAL A 226 0.47 -12.73 16.65
C VAL A 226 1.73 -12.37 15.84
N ARG A 227 2.91 -12.75 16.34
CA ARG A 227 4.17 -12.58 15.63
C ARG A 227 4.18 -13.25 14.26
N LYS A 228 3.83 -14.54 14.18
CA LYS A 228 3.76 -15.27 12.90
C LYS A 228 2.86 -14.59 11.88
N ILE A 229 1.73 -14.02 12.34
CA ILE A 229 0.81 -13.29 11.47
C ILE A 229 1.45 -11.99 10.98
N ILE A 230 2.03 -11.18 11.87
CA ILE A 230 2.73 -9.93 11.50
C ILE A 230 3.86 -10.24 10.49
N GLU A 231 4.69 -11.23 10.80
CA GLU A 231 5.83 -11.65 9.97
C GLU A 231 5.40 -12.21 8.60
N SER A 232 4.15 -12.64 8.44
CA SER A 232 3.63 -13.06 7.13
C SER A 232 3.49 -11.90 6.14
N PHE A 233 3.54 -10.65 6.62
CA PHE A 233 3.51 -9.43 5.82
C PHE A 233 4.83 -8.64 5.88
N VAL A 234 5.91 -9.26 6.38
CA VAL A 234 7.27 -8.71 6.34
C VAL A 234 8.01 -9.29 5.15
N SER A 235 8.69 -8.42 4.38
CA SER A 235 9.42 -8.84 3.18
C SER A 235 10.78 -9.46 3.52
N ASN A 236 11.26 -10.37 2.67
CA ASN A 236 12.59 -10.97 2.74
C ASN A 236 13.70 -9.98 2.33
N GLU A 237 14.96 -10.30 2.62
CA GLU A 237 16.13 -9.42 2.43
C GLU A 237 16.56 -9.15 0.98
N ASN A 238 16.15 -9.98 0.01
CA ASN A 238 16.51 -9.81 -1.41
C ASN A 238 15.54 -8.87 -2.14
N TYR A 239 15.58 -7.59 -1.80
CA TYR A 239 14.70 -6.57 -2.34
C TYR A 239 15.40 -5.73 -3.42
N SER A 240 14.77 -5.58 -4.58
CA SER A 240 15.21 -4.71 -5.68
C SER A 240 14.04 -3.89 -6.20
N PHE A 241 14.28 -2.60 -6.42
CA PHE A 241 13.30 -1.66 -6.97
C PHE A 241 14.08 -0.55 -7.70
N SER A 242 14.17 -0.66 -9.02
CA SER A 242 15.09 0.13 -9.86
C SER A 242 14.39 1.03 -10.87
N ALA A 243 13.11 0.79 -11.14
CA ALA A 243 12.25 1.63 -11.96
C ALA A 243 10.84 1.68 -11.35
N LEU A 244 10.05 2.66 -11.79
CA LEU A 244 8.71 2.87 -11.25
C LEU A 244 7.73 1.74 -11.59
N ASP A 245 7.92 1.09 -12.74
CA ASP A 245 7.15 -0.05 -13.21
C ASP A 245 7.66 -1.40 -12.69
N ASP A 246 8.74 -1.40 -11.89
CA ASP A 246 9.18 -2.59 -11.18
C ASP A 246 8.18 -2.98 -10.08
N PHE A 247 8.15 -4.28 -9.78
CA PHE A 247 7.37 -4.76 -8.65
C PHE A 247 7.95 -4.27 -7.32
N ASN A 248 7.28 -3.30 -6.70
CA ASN A 248 7.58 -2.90 -5.34
C ASN A 248 7.07 -3.94 -4.34
N GLN A 249 7.96 -4.81 -3.85
CA GLN A 249 7.68 -5.83 -2.84
C GLN A 249 6.99 -5.30 -1.58
N LYS A 250 7.20 -4.02 -1.20
CA LYS A 250 6.56 -3.41 -0.03
C LYS A 250 5.05 -3.22 -0.20
N ASN A 251 4.53 -3.30 -1.42
CA ASN A 251 3.09 -3.37 -1.63
C ASN A 251 2.51 -4.73 -1.19
N ALA A 252 3.23 -5.85 -1.43
CA ALA A 252 2.79 -7.19 -1.02
C ALA A 252 3.16 -7.54 0.44
N PHE A 253 4.20 -6.89 0.96
CA PHE A 253 4.73 -7.09 2.31
C PHE A 253 4.99 -5.73 2.98
N PRO A 254 3.93 -5.02 3.40
CA PRO A 254 3.99 -3.63 3.83
C PRO A 254 4.53 -3.42 5.25
N ILE A 255 4.69 -4.49 6.03
CA ILE A 255 5.24 -4.39 7.37
C ILE A 255 6.77 -4.46 7.29
N ILE A 256 7.44 -3.53 7.96
CA ILE A 256 8.89 -3.42 7.96
C ILE A 256 9.40 -3.73 9.36
N GLN A 257 10.21 -4.78 9.51
CA GLN A 257 10.85 -5.09 10.79
C GLN A 257 12.02 -4.13 11.04
N ILE A 258 12.08 -3.54 12.24
CA ILE A 258 13.18 -2.66 12.68
C ILE A 258 14.04 -3.28 13.78
N TYR A 259 13.40 -4.01 14.71
CA TYR A 259 14.04 -4.81 15.75
C TYR A 259 13.27 -6.13 15.90
N GLU A 260 13.70 -7.03 16.79
CA GLU A 260 13.09 -8.36 16.96
C GLU A 260 11.56 -8.31 17.06
N ASP A 261 11.04 -7.37 17.86
CA ASP A 261 9.61 -7.29 18.19
C ASP A 261 8.96 -5.96 17.78
N GLN A 262 9.68 -5.13 17.01
CA GLN A 262 9.22 -3.82 16.60
C GLN A 262 9.15 -3.72 15.08
N TYR A 263 8.04 -3.15 14.62
CA TYR A 263 7.70 -3.06 13.22
C TYR A 263 7.19 -1.66 12.89
N ILE A 264 7.37 -1.27 11.63
CA ILE A 264 6.79 -0.06 11.03
C ILE A 264 5.73 -0.48 10.03
N LEU A 265 4.60 0.23 10.04
CA LEU A 265 3.63 0.20 8.96
C LEU A 265 3.23 1.64 8.62
N PHE A 266 3.59 2.12 7.43
CA PHE A 266 3.28 3.50 7.03
C PHE A 266 1.83 3.69 6.58
N GLN A 267 1.28 2.70 5.86
CA GLN A 267 -0.05 2.78 5.28
C GLN A 267 -0.87 1.54 5.65
N SER A 268 -1.85 1.71 6.54
CA SER A 268 -2.77 0.63 6.93
C SER A 268 -3.57 0.08 5.74
N TYR A 269 -3.84 0.92 4.74
CA TYR A 269 -4.45 0.50 3.47
C TYR A 269 -3.66 -0.61 2.78
N SER A 270 -2.34 -0.44 2.67
CA SER A 270 -1.46 -1.40 2.01
C SER A 270 -1.45 -2.74 2.74
N LEU A 271 -1.65 -2.76 4.06
CA LEU A 271 -1.82 -4.01 4.82
C LEU A 271 -3.15 -4.71 4.48
N PHE A 272 -4.25 -3.98 4.29
CA PHE A 272 -5.52 -4.61 3.85
C PHE A 272 -5.45 -5.09 2.41
N GLU A 273 -4.82 -4.32 1.52
CA GLU A 273 -4.58 -4.76 0.15
C GLU A 273 -3.71 -6.01 0.11
N ALA A 274 -2.60 -6.03 0.87
CA ALA A 274 -1.76 -7.22 1.03
C ALA A 274 -2.52 -8.41 1.63
N LEU A 275 -3.40 -8.19 2.63
CA LEU A 275 -4.27 -9.22 3.18
C LEU A 275 -5.19 -9.82 2.11
N TYR A 276 -5.64 -9.01 1.14
CA TYR A 276 -6.47 -9.47 0.04
C TYR A 276 -5.67 -10.13 -1.09
N GLU A 277 -4.48 -9.66 -1.44
CA GLU A 277 -3.72 -10.17 -2.59
C GLU A 277 -2.65 -11.20 -2.22
N SER A 278 -1.83 -10.94 -1.20
CA SER A 278 -0.64 -11.73 -0.89
C SER A 278 -0.90 -13.21 -0.58
N PRO A 279 -1.97 -13.62 0.15
CA PRO A 279 -2.20 -15.03 0.46
C PRO A 279 -2.32 -15.93 -0.78
N PHE A 280 -2.91 -15.43 -1.86
CA PHE A 280 -2.98 -16.17 -3.12
C PHE A 280 -1.58 -16.55 -3.65
N PHE A 281 -0.60 -15.64 -3.51
CA PHE A 281 0.78 -15.90 -3.91
C PHE A 281 1.47 -16.96 -3.03
N TRP A 282 1.10 -17.06 -1.75
CA TRP A 282 1.58 -18.13 -0.87
C TRP A 282 1.12 -19.50 -1.37
N PHE A 283 -0.14 -19.59 -1.80
CA PHE A 283 -0.75 -20.84 -2.28
C PHE A 283 -0.19 -21.29 -3.62
N ILE A 284 -0.02 -20.38 -4.58
CA ILE A 284 0.51 -20.76 -5.90
C ILE A 284 2.01 -21.09 -5.88
N ASN A 285 2.74 -20.68 -4.83
CA ASN A 285 4.12 -21.08 -4.62
C ASN A 285 4.24 -22.52 -4.11
N ASP A 286 3.21 -23.04 -3.44
CA ASP A 286 3.10 -24.47 -3.15
C ASP A 286 2.64 -25.23 -4.41
N LYS A 287 3.57 -25.98 -5.00
CA LYS A 287 3.32 -26.77 -6.22
C LYS A 287 2.21 -27.81 -6.04
N ASN A 288 2.04 -28.36 -4.84
CA ASN A 288 1.04 -29.38 -4.56
C ASN A 288 -0.35 -28.77 -4.36
N TYR A 289 -0.42 -27.50 -3.94
CA TYR A 289 -1.67 -26.81 -3.64
C TYR A 289 -2.14 -25.86 -4.74
N ARG A 290 -1.25 -25.40 -5.63
CA ARG A 290 -1.54 -24.43 -6.71
C ARG A 290 -2.83 -24.72 -7.48
N ASN A 291 -3.08 -25.97 -7.87
CA ASN A 291 -4.29 -26.32 -8.63
C ASN A 291 -5.58 -26.16 -7.79
N GLN A 292 -5.51 -26.52 -6.50
CA GLN A 292 -6.62 -26.32 -5.57
C GLN A 292 -6.85 -24.83 -5.33
N ALA A 293 -5.79 -24.05 -5.14
CA ALA A 293 -5.88 -22.60 -4.94
C ALA A 293 -6.53 -21.86 -6.13
N MET A 294 -6.18 -22.25 -7.37
CA MET A 294 -6.81 -21.74 -8.57
C MET A 294 -8.31 -22.09 -8.62
N THR A 295 -8.66 -23.31 -8.24
CA THR A 295 -10.06 -23.78 -8.17
C THR A 295 -10.85 -22.99 -7.13
N ASN A 296 -10.29 -22.81 -5.93
CA ASN A 296 -10.90 -22.04 -4.84
C ASN A 296 -11.12 -20.58 -5.24
N ARG A 297 -10.13 -19.93 -5.89
CA ARG A 297 -10.25 -18.56 -6.40
C ARG A 297 -11.35 -18.43 -7.46
N GLY A 298 -11.44 -19.39 -8.38
CA GLY A 298 -12.50 -19.43 -9.39
C GLY A 298 -13.88 -19.55 -8.75
N LYS A 299 -14.05 -20.52 -7.85
CA LYS A 299 -15.28 -20.75 -7.09
C LYS A 299 -15.72 -19.51 -6.31
N PHE A 300 -14.80 -18.86 -5.59
CA PHE A 300 -15.10 -17.61 -4.88
C PHE A 300 -15.63 -16.52 -5.84
N THR A 301 -14.95 -16.31 -6.98
CA THR A 301 -15.31 -15.27 -7.95
C THR A 301 -16.72 -15.50 -8.48
N GLU A 302 -17.04 -16.74 -8.80
CA GLU A 302 -18.34 -17.14 -9.31
C GLU A 302 -19.45 -17.02 -8.26
N GLU A 303 -19.26 -17.61 -7.08
CA GLU A 303 -20.24 -17.56 -5.99
C GLU A 303 -20.51 -16.11 -5.56
N PHE A 304 -19.46 -15.30 -5.45
CA PHE A 304 -19.60 -13.89 -5.13
C PHE A 304 -20.36 -13.13 -6.22
N SER A 305 -19.99 -13.31 -7.50
CA SER A 305 -20.66 -12.62 -8.61
C SER A 305 -22.12 -13.01 -8.72
N ALA A 306 -22.43 -14.31 -8.61
CA ALA A 306 -23.81 -14.81 -8.62
C ALA A 306 -24.62 -14.21 -7.47
N ALA A 307 -24.08 -14.21 -6.24
CA ALA A 307 -24.73 -13.61 -5.08
C ALA A 307 -25.03 -12.13 -5.27
N ARG A 308 -24.12 -11.34 -5.87
CA ARG A 308 -24.33 -9.91 -6.13
C ARG A 308 -25.36 -9.67 -7.24
N LEU A 309 -25.28 -10.40 -8.34
CA LEU A 309 -26.23 -10.28 -9.45
C LEU A 309 -27.64 -10.68 -9.04
N SER A 310 -27.79 -11.69 -8.18
CA SER A 310 -29.08 -12.15 -7.68
C SER A 310 -29.84 -11.09 -6.88
N LEU A 311 -29.14 -10.13 -6.26
CA LEU A 311 -29.77 -9.01 -5.56
C LEU A 311 -30.49 -8.04 -6.52
N VAL A 312 -30.09 -8.02 -7.79
CA VAL A 312 -30.63 -7.12 -8.82
C VAL A 312 -31.58 -7.85 -9.77
N PHE A 313 -31.20 -9.05 -10.19
CA PHE A 313 -31.91 -9.79 -11.26
C PHE A 313 -32.77 -10.95 -10.75
N GLU A 314 -32.77 -11.21 -9.44
CA GLU A 314 -33.36 -12.39 -8.79
C GLU A 314 -32.61 -13.70 -9.12
N ASN A 315 -32.61 -14.63 -8.17
CA ASN A 315 -31.92 -15.93 -8.32
C ASN A 315 -32.36 -16.72 -9.57
N SER A 316 -33.61 -16.55 -10.03
CA SER A 316 -34.15 -17.27 -11.18
C SER A 316 -33.53 -16.85 -12.52
N ARG A 317 -32.83 -15.70 -12.56
CA ARG A 317 -32.23 -15.12 -13.78
C ARG A 317 -30.70 -15.06 -13.74
N VAL A 318 -30.10 -15.67 -12.73
CA VAL A 318 -28.64 -15.75 -12.58
C VAL A 318 -28.22 -17.20 -12.76
N PHE A 319 -27.39 -17.45 -13.76
CA PHE A 319 -26.98 -18.80 -14.15
C PHE A 319 -25.49 -18.98 -13.87
N PRO A 320 -25.11 -19.56 -12.71
CA PRO A 320 -23.74 -19.98 -12.47
C PRO A 320 -23.37 -21.15 -13.41
N ASN A 321 -22.08 -21.30 -13.70
CA ASN A 321 -21.49 -22.46 -14.34
C ASN A 321 -21.41 -23.69 -13.42
N VAL A 322 -21.49 -23.52 -12.08
CA VAL A 322 -21.50 -24.63 -11.09
C VAL A 322 -22.89 -25.22 -10.87
#